data_AF-A0A1X3D1B5-F1
#
_entry.id   AF-A0A1X3D1B5-F1
#
_cell.length_a   1.000
_cell.length_b   1.000
_cell.length_c   1.000
_cell.angle_alpha   90.00
_cell.angle_beta   90.00
_cell.angle_gamma   90.00
#
_symmetry.space_group_name_H-M   'P 1'
#
loop_
_entity.id
_entity.type
_entity.pdbx_description
1 polymer ?
#
loop_
_entity_poly.entity_id
_entity_poly.type
_entity_poly.pdbx_seq_one_letter_code
_entity_poly.pdbx_strand_id
1 'polypeptide(L)'
;MMNKDKHSLLAIAAAEVPPRTKPSIYPEPFASMMTGRQKHALGDFFGIKNFGVNLTRLGPGAQSALLHKHKLQVERVFTLKGQPTLVTEPADMQLHPGLYAGFTPDGTAHQ
;
A
#
# COMPACT_ATOMS: atom_id res chain seq x y z
N MET A 1 26.72 -7.74 8.73
CA MET A 1 26.99 -6.39 9.27
C MET A 1 27.39 -5.53 8.06
N MET A 2 26.45 -4.79 7.46
CA MET A 2 26.74 -3.97 6.27
C MET A 2 27.25 -2.60 6.73
N ASN A 3 28.45 -2.25 6.26
CA ASN A 3 29.08 -0.95 6.43
C ASN A 3 28.11 0.14 5.94
N LYS A 4 27.61 0.97 6.85
CA LYS A 4 26.68 2.06 6.54
C LYS A 4 27.47 3.36 6.43
N ASP A 5 27.92 3.67 5.22
CA ASP A 5 28.38 5.02 4.91
C ASP A 5 27.21 5.99 5.16
N LYS A 6 27.45 7.06 5.92
CA LYS A 6 26.40 8.01 6.35
C LYS A 6 25.62 8.66 5.19
N HIS A 7 26.13 8.61 3.96
CA HIS A 7 25.46 9.10 2.76
C HIS A 7 24.52 8.06 2.11
N SER A 8 24.66 6.76 2.40
CA SER A 8 23.93 5.67 1.74
C SER A 8 22.54 5.38 2.34
N LEU A 9 22.03 6.24 3.23
CA LEU A 9 20.74 6.07 3.91
C LEU A 9 19.73 7.18 3.59
N LEU A 10 20.03 8.07 2.64
CA LEU A 10 19.09 9.12 2.25
C LEU A 10 18.14 8.68 1.14
N ALA A 11 18.56 7.73 0.30
CA ALA A 11 17.76 7.20 -0.79
C ALA A 11 18.14 5.75 -1.09
N ILE A 12 17.15 4.99 -1.55
CA ILE A 12 17.27 3.63 -2.08
C ILE A 12 16.17 3.46 -3.14
N ALA A 13 16.37 2.58 -4.12
CA ALA A 13 15.25 2.23 -4.99
C ALA A 13 14.12 1.60 -4.15
N ALA A 14 12.88 2.06 -4.34
CA ALA A 14 11.76 1.61 -3.50
C ALA A 14 11.54 0.08 -3.51
N ALA A 15 11.87 -0.57 -4.63
CA ALA A 15 11.78 -2.03 -4.77
C ALA A 15 12.90 -2.81 -4.05
N GLU A 16 14.00 -2.14 -3.66
CA GLU A 16 15.12 -2.75 -2.93
C GLU A 16 14.93 -2.70 -1.41
N VAL A 17 13.99 -1.89 -0.90
CA VAL A 17 13.54 -2.01 0.50
C VAL A 17 13.01 -3.44 0.69
N PRO A 18 13.39 -4.20 1.71
CA PRO A 18 12.88 -5.56 1.88
C PRO A 18 11.34 -5.60 1.99
N PRO A 19 10.66 -6.61 1.40
CA PRO A 19 9.23 -6.76 1.59
C PRO A 19 8.90 -7.00 3.05
N ARG A 20 7.78 -6.45 3.51
CA ARG A 20 7.26 -6.66 4.85
C ARG A 20 6.92 -8.14 5.04
N THR A 21 7.51 -8.75 6.06
CA THR A 21 7.32 -10.17 6.41
C THR A 21 6.14 -10.40 7.34
N LYS A 22 5.72 -9.38 8.09
CA LYS A 22 4.56 -9.48 9.00
C LYS A 22 3.29 -9.66 8.17
N PRO A 23 2.52 -10.75 8.38
CA PRO A 23 1.28 -11.00 7.67
C PRO A 23 0.21 -9.95 7.99
N SER A 24 -0.92 -10.04 7.29
CA SER A 24 -2.09 -9.22 7.59
C SER A 24 -2.55 -9.42 9.03
N ILE A 25 -3.07 -8.37 9.66
CA ILE A 25 -3.66 -8.44 11.01
C ILE A 25 -5.11 -8.94 10.99
N TYR A 26 -5.70 -9.09 9.80
CA TYR A 26 -7.06 -9.62 9.68
C TYR A 26 -7.11 -11.05 10.24
N PRO A 27 -8.23 -11.45 10.87
CA PRO A 27 -8.48 -12.84 11.18
C PRO A 27 -8.81 -13.62 9.91
N GLU A 28 -8.76 -14.95 9.95
CA GLU A 28 -9.34 -15.77 8.89
C GLU A 28 -10.88 -15.61 8.84
N PRO A 29 -11.51 -15.68 7.65
CA PRO A 29 -10.92 -16.00 6.34
C PRO A 29 -10.27 -14.80 5.61
N PHE A 30 -10.32 -13.61 6.19
CA PHE A 30 -9.91 -12.37 5.53
C PHE A 30 -8.39 -12.23 5.38
N ALA A 31 -7.60 -12.89 6.24
CA ALA A 31 -6.15 -12.96 6.06
C ALA A 31 -5.78 -13.62 4.73
N SER A 32 -6.43 -14.75 4.41
CA SER A 32 -6.24 -15.46 3.14
C SER A 32 -6.58 -14.62 1.91
N MET A 33 -7.53 -13.68 2.01
CA MET A 33 -7.88 -12.76 0.91
C MET A 33 -6.75 -11.79 0.54
N MET A 34 -5.77 -11.57 1.42
CA MET A 34 -4.61 -10.73 1.14
C MET A 34 -3.49 -11.48 0.40
N THR A 35 -3.71 -12.76 0.05
CA THR A 35 -2.77 -13.55 -0.75
C THR A 35 -2.48 -12.85 -2.08
N GLY A 36 -1.21 -12.83 -2.49
CA GLY A 36 -0.76 -12.14 -3.71
C GLY A 36 -0.50 -10.64 -3.56
N ARG A 37 -0.70 -10.06 -2.37
CA ARG A 37 -0.28 -8.70 -2.03
C ARG A 37 1.12 -8.69 -1.41
N GLN A 38 2.08 -8.05 -2.06
CA GLN A 38 3.41 -7.79 -1.51
C GLN A 38 3.55 -6.30 -1.20
N LYS A 39 4.13 -5.95 -0.03
CA LYS A 39 4.27 -4.57 0.42
C LYS A 39 5.71 -4.30 0.89
N HIS A 40 6.31 -3.22 0.41
CA HIS A 40 7.57 -2.67 0.91
C HIS A 40 7.25 -1.44 1.75
N ALA A 41 7.48 -1.50 3.06
CA ALA A 41 7.16 -0.42 4.01
C ALA A 41 8.27 0.64 4.01
N LEU A 42 8.25 1.52 3.01
CA LEU A 42 9.28 2.52 2.77
C LEU A 42 9.41 3.49 3.95
N GLY A 43 8.29 3.92 4.54
CA GLY A 43 8.30 4.80 5.70
C GLY A 43 9.02 4.18 6.90
N ASP A 44 8.70 2.92 7.21
CA ASP A 44 9.33 2.18 8.31
C ASP A 44 10.84 2.01 8.10
N PHE A 45 11.28 1.79 6.85
CA PHE A 45 12.70 1.65 6.50
C PHE A 45 13.52 2.90 6.87
N PHE A 46 12.95 4.09 6.70
CA PHE A 46 13.58 5.36 7.09
C PHE A 46 13.17 5.86 8.49
N GLY A 47 12.35 5.11 9.23
CA GLY A 47 11.88 5.48 10.57
C GLY A 47 10.85 6.62 10.59
N ILE A 48 10.11 6.84 9.50
CA ILE A 48 9.03 7.83 9.42
C ILE A 48 7.83 7.35 10.25
N LYS A 49 7.32 8.18 11.16
CA LYS A 49 6.26 7.81 12.11
C LYS A 49 4.91 8.49 11.87
N ASN A 50 4.88 9.61 11.18
CA ASN A 50 3.67 10.45 11.09
C ASN A 50 2.71 9.99 9.98
N PHE A 51 3.23 9.31 8.95
CA PHE A 51 2.43 8.72 7.87
C PHE A 51 3.16 7.52 7.29
N GLY A 52 2.40 6.56 6.78
CA GLY A 52 2.94 5.40 6.08
C GLY A 52 3.22 5.72 4.61
N VAL A 53 4.35 5.24 4.11
CA VAL A 53 4.64 5.20 2.66
C VAL A 53 4.94 3.76 2.30
N ASN A 54 4.24 3.23 1.31
CA ASN A 54 4.32 1.82 0.92
C ASN A 54 4.41 1.70 -0.60
N LEU A 55 5.30 0.84 -1.08
CA LEU A 55 5.21 0.29 -2.44
C LEU A 55 4.47 -1.05 -2.36
N THR A 56 3.27 -1.11 -2.91
CA THR A 56 2.45 -2.32 -2.92
C THR A 56 2.35 -2.89 -4.33
N ARG A 57 2.60 -4.19 -4.48
CA ARG A 57 2.36 -4.95 -5.71
C ARG A 57 1.23 -5.94 -5.46
N LEU A 58 0.26 -5.94 -6.37
CA LEU A 58 -0.81 -6.92 -6.42
C LEU A 58 -0.55 -7.88 -7.58
N GLY A 59 -0.56 -9.18 -7.28
CA GLY A 59 -0.69 -10.20 -8.32
C GLY A 59 -2.10 -10.16 -8.95
N PRO A 60 -2.30 -10.82 -10.11
CA PRO A 60 -3.64 -10.96 -10.69
C PRO A 60 -4.63 -11.54 -9.67
N GLY A 61 -5.79 -10.89 -9.51
CA GLY A 61 -6.82 -11.29 -8.55
C GLY A 61 -6.55 -10.95 -7.08
N ALA A 62 -5.37 -10.42 -6.74
CA ALA A 62 -5.05 -10.01 -5.38
C ALA A 62 -5.72 -8.69 -5.00
N GLN A 63 -5.98 -8.50 -3.70
CA GLN A 63 -6.63 -7.30 -3.17
C GLN A 63 -5.67 -6.45 -2.33
N SER A 64 -5.88 -5.14 -2.33
CA SER A 64 -5.07 -4.20 -1.56
C SER A 64 -5.44 -4.21 -0.08
N ALA A 65 -6.73 -4.32 0.24
CA ALA A 65 -7.35 -4.38 1.56
C ALA A 65 -8.78 -4.92 1.42
N LEU A 66 -9.51 -5.10 2.53
CA LEU A 66 -10.97 -5.22 2.48
C LEU A 66 -11.60 -3.84 2.20
N LEU A 67 -12.83 -3.80 1.68
CA LEU A 67 -13.56 -2.54 1.51
C LEU A 67 -13.68 -1.81 2.85
N HIS A 68 -13.13 -0.60 2.95
CA HIS A 68 -13.06 0.13 4.21
C HIS A 68 -13.01 1.65 4.00
N LYS A 69 -13.21 2.39 5.08
CA LYS A 69 -12.95 3.83 5.15
C LYS A 69 -12.24 4.17 6.44
N HIS A 70 -11.46 5.24 6.41
CA HIS A 70 -10.75 5.74 7.58
C HIS A 70 -11.60 6.79 8.30
N LYS A 71 -11.71 6.70 9.61
CA LYS A 71 -12.39 7.73 10.44
C LYS A 71 -11.53 8.96 10.70
N LEU A 72 -10.22 8.79 10.78
CA LEU A 72 -9.29 9.84 11.21
C LEU A 72 -8.14 10.07 10.22
N GLN A 73 -7.79 9.07 9.43
CA GLN A 73 -6.62 9.11 8.56
C GLN A 73 -7.04 9.51 7.14
N VAL A 74 -6.16 10.26 6.47
CA VAL A 74 -6.20 10.40 5.02
C VAL A 74 -5.47 9.22 4.39
N GLU A 75 -5.94 8.76 3.24
CA GLU A 75 -5.25 7.76 2.42
C GLU A 75 -5.07 8.28 0.99
N ARG A 76 -3.96 7.88 0.36
CA ARG A 76 -3.58 8.31 -0.98
C ARG A 76 -2.92 7.14 -1.71
N VAL A 77 -3.34 6.89 -2.94
CA VAL A 77 -2.83 5.82 -3.81
C VAL A 77 -2.39 6.41 -5.14
N PHE A 78 -1.16 6.12 -5.56
CA PHE A 78 -0.67 6.49 -6.89
C PHE A 78 -0.35 5.21 -7.67
N THR A 79 -0.97 5.04 -8.83
CA THR A 79 -0.75 3.84 -9.66
C THR A 79 0.52 4.02 -10.47
N LEU A 80 1.55 3.23 -10.16
CA LEU A 80 2.84 3.28 -10.86
C LEU A 80 2.88 2.40 -12.11
N LYS A 81 2.24 1.24 -12.06
CA LYS A 81 2.20 0.25 -13.15
C LYS A 81 0.96 -0.63 -13.02
N GLY A 82 0.49 -1.16 -14.16
CA GLY A 82 -0.63 -2.09 -14.22
C GLY A 82 -1.98 -1.38 -14.28
N GLN A 83 -3.05 -2.17 -14.18
CA GLN A 83 -4.43 -1.70 -14.30
C GLN A 83 -5.29 -2.33 -13.20
N PRO A 84 -5.14 -1.94 -11.92
CA PRO A 84 -6.01 -2.45 -10.86
C PRO A 84 -7.38 -1.77 -10.91
N THR A 85 -8.40 -2.47 -10.43
CA THR A 85 -9.73 -1.88 -10.21
C THR A 85 -9.77 -1.25 -8.83
N LEU A 86 -10.11 0.03 -8.74
CA LEU A 86 -10.52 0.68 -7.50
C LEU A 86 -11.99 0.38 -7.28
N VAL A 87 -12.29 -0.42 -6.27
CA VAL A 87 -13.68 -0.75 -5.89
C VAL A 87 -14.12 0.27 -4.85
N THR A 88 -15.29 0.89 -5.05
CA THR A 88 -15.87 1.84 -4.09
C THR A 88 -17.35 1.54 -3.86
N GLU A 89 -17.95 2.11 -2.81
CA GLU A 89 -19.40 2.00 -2.56
C GLU A 89 -20.28 2.38 -3.77
N PRO A 90 -20.05 3.52 -4.46
CA PRO A 90 -20.90 3.93 -5.58
C PRO A 90 -20.58 3.22 -6.90
N ALA A 91 -19.31 2.97 -7.19
CA ALA A 91 -18.89 2.42 -8.48
C ALA A 91 -17.44 1.91 -8.49
N ASP A 92 -17.16 0.99 -9.40
CA ASP A 92 -15.80 0.57 -9.70
C ASP A 92 -15.15 1.52 -10.71
N MET A 93 -13.85 1.75 -10.55
CA MET A 93 -13.04 2.56 -11.45
C MET A 93 -11.77 1.83 -11.85
N GLN A 94 -11.53 1.70 -13.15
CA GLN A 94 -10.27 1.17 -13.66
C GLN A 94 -9.15 2.18 -13.43
N LEU A 95 -8.17 1.84 -12.59
CA LEU A 95 -6.94 2.63 -12.46
C LEU A 95 -5.94 2.26 -13.55
N HIS A 96 -5.07 3.19 -13.92
CA HIS A 96 -3.96 3.01 -14.85
C HIS A 96 -2.75 3.85 -14.40
N PRO A 97 -1.54 3.62 -14.96
CA PRO A 97 -0.35 4.34 -14.53
C PRO A 97 -0.54 5.85 -14.63
N GLY A 98 -0.13 6.57 -13.59
CA GLY A 98 -0.29 8.02 -13.48
C GLY A 98 -1.57 8.48 -12.78
N LEU A 99 -2.56 7.60 -12.57
CA LEU A 99 -3.75 7.96 -11.78
C LEU A 99 -3.44 8.01 -10.29
N TYR A 100 -4.06 8.98 -9.64
CA TYR A 100 -3.97 9.26 -8.22
C TYR A 100 -5.37 9.26 -7.60
N ALA A 101 -5.56 8.47 -6.54
CA ALA A 101 -6.76 8.43 -5.74
C ALA A 101 -6.47 8.97 -4.34
N GLY A 102 -7.39 9.79 -3.81
CA GLY A 102 -7.28 10.37 -2.47
C GLY A 102 -8.57 10.16 -1.70
N PHE A 103 -8.44 9.76 -0.44
CA PHE A 103 -9.55 9.45 0.45
C PHE A 103 -9.42 10.28 1.73
N THR A 104 -10.43 11.08 2.02
CA THR A 104 -10.53 11.87 3.25
C THR A 104 -11.13 11.04 4.39
N PRO A 105 -10.90 11.45 5.65
CA PRO A 105 -11.60 10.86 6.79
C PRO A 105 -13.12 10.89 6.58
N ASP A 106 -13.79 9.80 6.98
CA ASP A 106 -15.23 9.54 6.81
C ASP A 106 -15.74 9.66 5.35
N GLY A 107 -14.84 9.68 4.37
CA GLY A 107 -15.17 9.64 2.95
C GLY A 107 -15.65 8.26 2.46
N THR A 108 -15.69 8.11 1.14
CA THR A 108 -16.14 6.90 0.46
C THR A 108 -15.31 5.68 0.84
N ALA A 109 -15.98 4.56 1.14
CA ALA A 109 -15.28 3.31 1.39
C ALA A 109 -14.71 2.74 0.08
N HIS A 110 -13.52 2.15 0.17
CA HIS A 110 -12.74 1.72 -0.99
C HIS A 110 -11.88 0.47 -0.71
N GLN A 111 -11.46 -0.18 -1.80
CA GLN A 111 -10.60 -1.38 -1.84
C GLN A 111 -9.63 -1.31 -3.01
#